data_AF-A0A336LDD9-F1
#
_entry.id   AF-A0A336LDD9-F1
#
_cell.length_a   1.000
_cell.length_b   1.000
_cell.length_c   1.000
_cell.angle_alpha   90.00
_cell.angle_beta   90.00
_cell.angle_gamma   90.00
#
_symmetry.space_group_name_H-M   'P 1'
#
loop_
_entity.id
_entity.type
_entity.pdbx_description
1 polymer ?
#
loop_
_entity_poly.entity_id
_entity_poly.type
_entity_poly.pdbx_seq_one_letter_code
_entity_poly.pdbx_strand_id
1 'polypeptide(L)'
;LKAIQLNAQLETLVHAEVKFDTDLPEFRTSGGVNHVGVDKKREFFVQPCMWVKALDMVLDRLVVQGADLGTVVAISGSAQQHGSLYWSQHGIKTLQNLDPDKFLHCQIDDSAFAVVRTPIWMDNSTGKQCIEMEEAIGGRHVMVERTGSKCYARFTGPQIRKLYQTMIPEEKQTFLGFDLSTQK
;
A
#
# COMPACT_ATOMS: atom_id res chain seq x y z
N LEU A 1 8.01 -8.55 -0.41
CA LEU A 1 7.37 -8.75 0.92
C LEU A 1 8.24 -9.71 1.74
N LYS A 2 8.42 -9.48 3.03
CA LYS A 2 9.17 -10.36 3.93
C LYS A 2 8.32 -10.71 5.13
N ALA A 3 8.45 -11.93 5.63
CA ALA A 3 7.82 -12.38 6.85
C ALA A 3 8.80 -13.19 7.70
N ILE A 4 8.62 -13.13 9.01
CA ILE A 4 9.50 -13.76 9.99
C ILE A 4 8.65 -14.27 11.15
N GLN A 5 8.89 -15.51 11.58
CA GLN A 5 8.33 -16.05 12.82
C GLN A 5 9.40 -16.00 13.91
N LEU A 6 9.04 -15.39 15.04
CA LEU A 6 9.90 -15.28 16.21
C LEU A 6 9.33 -16.13 17.35
N ASN A 7 10.19 -16.65 18.22
CA ASN A 7 9.76 -17.21 19.50
C ASN A 7 9.68 -16.12 20.59
N ALA A 8 9.30 -16.52 21.81
CA ALA A 8 9.18 -15.60 22.95
C ALA A 8 10.51 -14.97 23.40
N GLN A 9 11.64 -15.56 22.99
CA GLN A 9 13.00 -15.08 23.24
C GLN A 9 13.50 -14.14 22.13
N LEU A 10 12.64 -13.78 21.17
CA LEU A 10 12.95 -12.96 20.00
C LEU A 10 13.95 -13.62 19.02
N GLU A 11 14.08 -14.94 19.08
CA GLU A 11 14.90 -15.70 18.15
C GLU A 11 14.12 -15.98 16.86
N THR A 12 14.83 -15.91 15.73
CA THR A 12 14.24 -16.22 14.43
C THR A 12 14.10 -17.72 14.26
N LEU A 13 12.86 -18.19 14.16
CA LEU A 13 12.57 -19.60 13.86
C LEU A 13 12.66 -19.84 12.36
N VAL A 14 11.93 -19.04 11.58
CA VAL A 14 11.87 -19.12 10.12
C VAL A 14 11.67 -17.74 9.51
N HIS A 15 12.09 -17.58 8.26
CA HIS A 15 11.83 -16.37 7.48
C HIS A 15 11.51 -16.74 6.03
N ALA A 16 10.75 -15.88 5.38
CA ALA A 16 10.41 -15.99 3.97
C ALA A 16 10.41 -14.62 3.30
N GLU A 17 10.69 -14.60 2.00
CA GLU A 17 10.66 -13.40 1.17
C GLU A 17 9.94 -13.71 -0.14
N VAL A 18 9.22 -12.72 -0.66
CA VAL A 18 8.70 -12.63 -2.04
C VAL A 18 9.30 -11.40 -2.70
N LYS A 19 10.04 -11.60 -3.77
CA LYS A 19 10.67 -10.56 -4.60
C LYS A 19 9.76 -10.26 -5.78
N PHE A 20 9.12 -9.10 -5.75
CA PHE A 20 8.02 -8.76 -6.68
C PHE A 20 8.40 -8.92 -8.16
N ASP A 21 9.54 -8.41 -8.60
CA ASP A 21 9.93 -8.48 -10.02
C ASP A 21 10.15 -9.92 -10.53
N THR A 22 10.63 -10.82 -9.67
CA THR A 22 10.98 -12.19 -10.06
C THR A 22 9.87 -13.18 -9.78
N ASP A 23 9.17 -13.03 -8.66
CA ASP A 23 8.13 -13.94 -8.19
C ASP A 23 6.75 -13.59 -8.75
N LEU A 24 6.55 -12.34 -9.18
CA LEU A 24 5.28 -11.80 -9.67
C LEU A 24 5.47 -11.03 -11.00
N PRO A 25 6.14 -11.62 -12.02
CA PRO A 25 6.52 -10.91 -13.25
C PRO A 25 5.31 -10.40 -14.06
N GLU A 26 4.12 -10.97 -13.86
CA GLU A 26 2.88 -10.54 -14.51
C GLU A 26 2.49 -9.09 -14.19
N PHE A 27 2.94 -8.54 -13.06
CA PHE A 27 2.70 -7.14 -12.68
C PHE A 27 3.70 -6.15 -13.31
N ARG A 28 4.71 -6.67 -14.04
CA ARG A 28 5.65 -5.90 -14.86
C ARG A 28 6.33 -4.75 -14.10
N THR A 29 6.75 -5.01 -12.88
CA THR A 29 7.47 -4.06 -12.04
C THR A 29 8.96 -4.04 -12.34
N SER A 30 9.62 -2.94 -11.99
CA SER A 30 11.07 -2.84 -11.90
C SER A 30 11.44 -2.18 -10.58
N GLY A 31 12.21 -2.87 -9.74
CA GLY A 31 12.42 -2.49 -8.34
C GLY A 31 11.13 -2.60 -7.51
N GLY A 32 10.19 -3.47 -7.91
CA GLY A 32 8.91 -3.64 -7.24
C GLY A 32 7.88 -2.55 -7.48
N VAL A 33 8.10 -1.67 -8.48
CA VAL A 33 7.20 -0.54 -8.78
C VAL A 33 6.94 -0.37 -10.28
N ASN A 34 5.87 0.35 -10.60
CA ASN A 34 5.55 0.82 -11.94
C ASN A 34 5.71 2.35 -12.03
N HIS A 35 5.95 2.87 -13.24
CA HIS A 35 6.05 4.30 -13.51
C HIS A 35 5.39 4.65 -14.84
N VAL A 36 4.96 5.91 -15.01
CA VAL A 36 4.15 6.33 -16.16
C VAL A 36 5.01 6.97 -17.25
N GLY A 37 5.66 6.15 -18.07
CA GLY A 37 6.32 6.58 -19.31
C GLY A 37 7.38 7.70 -19.16
N VAL A 38 7.89 8.16 -20.31
CA VAL A 38 9.00 9.14 -20.34
C VAL A 38 8.55 10.56 -19.98
N ASP A 39 7.26 10.90 -20.12
CA ASP A 39 6.76 12.27 -19.94
C ASP A 39 6.25 12.57 -18.53
N LYS A 40 5.84 11.55 -17.75
CA LYS A 40 5.45 11.69 -16.33
C LYS A 40 6.50 11.05 -15.42
N LYS A 41 7.76 11.50 -15.56
CA LYS A 41 8.97 10.99 -14.84
C LYS A 41 8.92 11.00 -13.31
N ARG A 42 7.80 11.40 -12.70
CA ARG A 42 7.64 11.57 -11.25
C ARG A 42 6.42 10.83 -10.69
N GLU A 43 5.66 10.13 -11.53
CA GLU A 43 4.49 9.37 -11.10
C GLU A 43 4.85 7.89 -10.97
N PHE A 44 4.82 7.40 -9.73
CA PHE A 44 5.18 6.03 -9.37
C PHE A 44 4.01 5.39 -8.66
N PHE A 45 3.69 4.16 -9.05
CA PHE A 45 2.55 3.45 -8.53
C PHE A 45 2.81 1.95 -8.46
N VAL A 46 1.87 1.24 -7.87
CA VAL A 46 1.79 -0.20 -7.93
C VAL A 46 0.32 -0.64 -8.03
N GLN A 47 0.12 -1.90 -8.39
CA GLN A 47 -1.18 -2.57 -8.32
C GLN A 47 -1.35 -3.25 -6.96
N PRO A 48 -2.36 -2.89 -6.14
CA PRO A 48 -2.58 -3.49 -4.81
C PRO A 48 -2.66 -5.01 -4.81
N CYS A 49 -3.26 -5.60 -5.85
CA CYS A 49 -3.37 -7.06 -6.02
C CYS A 49 -2.01 -7.78 -6.03
N MET A 50 -0.93 -7.09 -6.43
CA MET A 50 0.43 -7.63 -6.33
C MET A 50 0.82 -7.90 -4.87
N TRP A 51 0.47 -6.98 -3.96
CA TRP A 51 0.75 -7.15 -2.53
C TRP A 51 -0.13 -8.22 -1.91
N VAL A 52 -1.40 -8.31 -2.33
CA VAL A 52 -2.32 -9.38 -1.89
C VAL A 52 -1.76 -10.74 -2.28
N LYS A 53 -1.38 -10.93 -3.55
CA LYS A 53 -0.79 -12.20 -4.01
C LYS A 53 0.55 -12.51 -3.35
N ALA A 54 1.37 -11.49 -3.11
CA ALA A 54 2.61 -11.67 -2.37
C ALA A 54 2.38 -12.14 -0.93
N LEU A 55 1.25 -11.76 -0.30
CA LEU A 55 0.89 -12.21 1.04
C LEU A 55 0.56 -13.70 1.06
N ASP A 56 -0.26 -14.20 0.12
CA ASP A 56 -0.49 -15.65 -0.04
C ASP A 56 0.85 -16.39 -0.17
N MET A 57 1.70 -15.92 -1.09
CA MET A 57 2.99 -16.55 -1.39
C MET A 57 3.95 -16.55 -0.19
N VAL A 58 4.00 -15.48 0.61
CA VAL A 58 4.93 -15.42 1.75
C VAL A 58 4.47 -16.32 2.89
N LEU A 59 3.16 -16.44 3.11
CA LEU A 59 2.59 -17.35 4.12
C LEU A 59 2.83 -18.80 3.74
N ASP A 60 2.62 -19.17 2.48
CA ASP A 60 2.94 -20.51 1.97
C ASP A 60 4.43 -20.81 2.12
N ARG A 61 5.30 -19.86 1.76
CA ARG A 61 6.75 -20.01 1.92
C ARG A 61 7.16 -20.20 3.38
N LEU A 62 6.52 -19.50 4.33
CA LEU A 62 6.78 -19.73 5.75
C LEU A 62 6.48 -21.19 6.14
N VAL A 63 5.31 -21.70 5.77
CA VAL A 63 4.92 -23.10 6.05
C VAL A 63 5.90 -24.09 5.42
N VAL A 64 6.30 -23.88 4.16
CA VAL A 64 7.29 -24.71 3.46
C VAL A 64 8.66 -24.68 4.16
N GLN A 65 9.04 -23.56 4.77
CA GLN A 65 10.27 -23.43 5.57
C GLN A 65 10.15 -24.03 6.99
N GLY A 66 8.99 -24.60 7.33
CA GLY A 66 8.76 -25.26 8.63
C GLY A 66 8.09 -24.38 9.68
N ALA A 67 7.46 -23.26 9.28
CA ALA A 67 6.63 -22.48 10.21
C ALA A 67 5.47 -23.31 10.75
N ASP A 68 5.33 -23.40 12.07
CA ASP A 68 4.09 -23.83 12.71
C ASP A 68 3.23 -22.61 13.01
N LEU A 69 2.30 -22.29 12.09
CA LEU A 69 1.40 -21.16 12.24
C LEU A 69 0.39 -21.34 13.38
N GLY A 70 0.16 -22.57 13.87
CA GLY A 70 -0.71 -22.84 15.02
C GLY A 70 -0.15 -22.30 16.34
N THR A 71 1.14 -21.95 16.38
CA THR A 71 1.81 -21.37 17.55
C THR A 71 1.80 -19.83 17.57
N VAL A 72 1.31 -19.18 16.52
CA VAL A 72 1.34 -17.72 16.39
C VAL A 72 0.32 -17.09 17.35
N VAL A 73 0.82 -16.38 18.36
CA VAL A 73 -0.01 -15.67 19.35
C VAL A 73 -0.35 -14.23 18.96
N ALA A 74 0.46 -13.61 18.09
CA ALA A 74 0.29 -12.24 17.65
C ALA A 74 0.98 -12.02 16.30
N ILE A 75 0.46 -11.07 15.54
CA ILE A 75 1.03 -10.62 14.26
C ILE A 75 1.19 -9.10 14.33
N SER A 76 2.31 -8.61 13.85
CA SER A 76 2.56 -7.19 13.61
C SER A 76 3.28 -7.03 12.28
N GLY A 77 3.31 -5.82 11.75
CA GLY A 77 3.90 -5.54 10.45
C GLY A 77 4.41 -4.13 10.33
N SER A 78 5.28 -3.94 9.35
CA SER A 78 5.70 -2.63 8.87
C SER A 78 5.51 -2.60 7.36
N ALA A 79 5.08 -1.46 6.83
CA ALA A 79 4.96 -1.24 5.40
C ALA A 79 5.78 -0.03 4.98
N GLN A 80 5.95 0.12 3.66
CA GLN A 80 6.49 1.34 3.11
C GLN A 80 5.62 2.54 3.53
N GLN A 81 6.25 3.64 3.93
CA GLN A 81 5.51 4.82 4.38
C GLN A 81 4.86 5.56 3.21
N HIS A 82 3.80 6.32 3.50
CA HIS A 82 3.11 7.23 2.57
C HIS A 82 2.40 6.60 1.36
N GLY A 83 2.58 5.30 1.13
CA GLY A 83 1.69 4.57 0.23
C GLY A 83 0.27 4.61 0.78
N SER A 84 -0.71 4.69 -0.11
CA SER A 84 -2.13 4.62 0.26
C SER A 84 -2.83 3.53 -0.52
N LEU A 85 -3.93 3.03 0.04
CA LEU A 85 -4.87 2.12 -0.62
C LEU A 85 -6.27 2.69 -0.57
N TYR A 86 -7.04 2.49 -1.64
CA TYR A 86 -8.37 3.03 -1.79
C TYR A 86 -9.32 1.87 -2.07
N TRP A 87 -10.10 1.49 -1.07
CA TRP A 87 -11.00 0.33 -1.16
C TRP A 87 -12.32 0.69 -1.80
N SER A 88 -12.82 -0.17 -2.68
CA SER A 88 -14.20 -0.11 -3.14
C SER A 88 -15.15 -0.67 -2.09
N GLN A 89 -16.43 -0.30 -2.16
CA GLN A 89 -17.46 -0.90 -1.32
C GLN A 89 -17.57 -2.42 -1.52
N HIS A 90 -17.27 -2.91 -2.74
CA HIS A 90 -17.17 -4.33 -3.02
C HIS A 90 -15.99 -4.95 -2.25
N GLY A 91 -14.80 -4.37 -2.33
CA GLY A 91 -13.62 -4.87 -1.62
C GLY A 91 -13.80 -4.95 -0.11
N ILE A 92 -14.44 -3.94 0.50
CA ILE A 92 -14.77 -3.98 1.93
C ILE A 92 -15.72 -5.14 2.26
N LYS A 93 -16.74 -5.38 1.42
CA LYS A 93 -17.67 -6.51 1.61
C LYS A 93 -16.98 -7.85 1.41
N THR A 94 -16.08 -7.96 0.43
CA THR A 94 -15.27 -9.16 0.19
C THR A 94 -14.39 -9.47 1.38
N LEU A 95 -13.71 -8.46 1.95
CA LEU A 95 -12.85 -8.63 3.13
C LEU A 95 -13.62 -9.15 4.35
N GLN A 96 -14.89 -8.77 4.50
CA GLN A 96 -15.77 -9.26 5.57
C GLN A 96 -16.23 -10.71 5.39
N ASN A 97 -16.15 -11.26 4.17
CA ASN A 97 -16.73 -12.55 3.80
C ASN A 97 -15.71 -13.44 3.08
N LEU A 98 -14.45 -13.42 3.53
CA LEU A 98 -13.39 -14.27 2.97
C LEU A 98 -13.69 -15.75 3.21
N ASP A 99 -13.53 -16.54 2.16
CA ASP A 99 -13.59 -17.99 2.16
C ASP A 99 -12.19 -18.54 2.53
N PRO A 100 -12.03 -19.24 3.67
CA PRO A 100 -10.74 -19.75 4.12
C PRO A 100 -10.18 -20.86 3.22
N ASP A 101 -11.01 -21.48 2.37
CA ASP A 101 -10.58 -22.55 1.46
C ASP A 101 -10.03 -21.99 0.13
N LYS A 102 -9.90 -20.66 -0.01
CA LYS A 102 -9.42 -19.97 -1.21
C LYS A 102 -8.28 -19.01 -0.90
N PHE A 103 -7.37 -18.86 -1.86
CA PHE A 103 -6.33 -17.84 -1.79
C PHE A 103 -6.90 -16.42 -1.77
N LEU A 104 -6.24 -15.50 -1.06
CA LEU A 104 -6.66 -14.10 -0.96
C LEU A 104 -6.69 -13.43 -2.33
N HIS A 105 -5.68 -13.65 -3.17
CA HIS A 105 -5.61 -13.02 -4.51
C HIS A 105 -6.68 -13.52 -5.50
N CYS A 106 -7.36 -14.63 -5.21
CA CYS A 106 -8.51 -15.08 -5.98
C CYS A 106 -9.82 -14.40 -5.55
N GLN A 107 -9.83 -13.78 -4.36
CA GLN A 107 -11.01 -13.15 -3.76
C GLN A 107 -10.92 -11.63 -3.81
N ILE A 108 -9.74 -11.08 -3.52
CA ILE A 108 -9.43 -9.65 -3.53
C ILE A 108 -8.69 -9.33 -4.83
N ASP A 109 -9.47 -9.11 -5.89
CA ASP A 109 -8.99 -8.71 -7.21
C ASP A 109 -9.05 -7.18 -7.41
N ASP A 110 -8.80 -6.72 -8.65
CA ASP A 110 -8.80 -5.29 -8.98
C ASP A 110 -10.12 -4.59 -8.64
N SER A 111 -11.25 -5.30 -8.65
CA SER A 111 -12.56 -4.74 -8.32
C SER A 111 -12.72 -4.43 -6.83
N ALA A 112 -11.86 -4.99 -5.97
CA ALA A 112 -11.80 -4.66 -4.56
C ALA A 112 -11.24 -3.25 -4.31
N PHE A 113 -10.60 -2.65 -5.32
CA PHE A 113 -9.94 -1.36 -5.21
C PHE A 113 -10.59 -0.31 -6.11
N ALA A 114 -10.69 0.89 -5.55
CA ALA A 114 -11.05 2.12 -6.23
C ALA A 114 -10.02 2.60 -7.26
N VAL A 115 -8.76 2.41 -6.86
CA VAL A 115 -7.59 2.97 -7.49
C VAL A 115 -6.61 1.82 -7.65
N VAL A 116 -6.60 1.24 -8.84
CA VAL A 116 -5.71 0.13 -9.19
C VAL A 116 -4.28 0.59 -9.41
N ARG A 117 -4.06 1.89 -9.65
CA ARG A 117 -2.74 2.51 -9.78
C ARG A 117 -2.44 3.33 -8.53
N THR A 118 -2.11 2.64 -7.45
CA THR A 118 -2.02 3.27 -6.13
C THR A 118 -0.67 3.96 -5.92
N PRO A 119 -0.62 5.19 -5.38
CA PRO A 119 0.61 5.93 -5.17
C PRO A 119 1.44 5.32 -4.05
N ILE A 120 2.76 5.48 -4.16
CA ILE A 120 3.77 4.95 -3.23
C ILE A 120 4.76 6.05 -2.82
N TRP A 121 5.66 5.76 -1.88
CA TRP A 121 6.63 6.74 -1.36
C TRP A 121 7.53 7.39 -2.42
N MET A 122 7.73 6.74 -3.57
CA MET A 122 8.53 7.29 -4.68
C MET A 122 7.78 8.32 -5.52
N ASP A 123 6.45 8.44 -5.37
CA ASP A 123 5.67 9.41 -6.12
C ASP A 123 6.04 10.84 -5.72
N ASN A 124 6.37 11.66 -6.71
CA ASN A 124 6.74 13.06 -6.54
C ASN A 124 5.96 13.97 -7.51
N SER A 125 4.73 13.58 -7.85
CA SER A 125 3.92 14.22 -8.88
C SER A 125 2.96 15.29 -8.34
N THR A 126 2.90 15.48 -7.03
CA THR A 126 1.88 16.29 -6.34
C THR A 126 2.39 17.65 -5.81
N GLY A 127 3.45 18.19 -6.42
CA GLY A 127 4.04 19.46 -5.98
C GLY A 127 3.05 20.64 -5.98
N LYS A 128 2.11 20.66 -6.94
CA LYS A 128 1.02 21.65 -6.99
C LYS A 128 0.12 21.53 -5.75
N GLN A 129 -0.30 20.32 -5.41
CA GLN A 129 -1.15 20.04 -4.25
C GLN A 129 -0.44 20.41 -2.94
N CYS A 130 0.87 20.20 -2.85
CA CYS A 130 1.64 20.63 -1.67
C CYS A 130 1.55 22.15 -1.44
N ILE A 131 1.71 22.95 -2.50
CA ILE A 131 1.63 24.41 -2.42
C ILE A 131 0.21 24.82 -2.01
N GLU A 132 -0.81 24.31 -2.69
CA GLU A 132 -2.21 24.59 -2.38
C GLU A 132 -2.57 24.25 -0.93
N MET A 133 -2.07 23.12 -0.41
CA MET A 133 -2.32 22.68 0.96
C MET A 133 -1.61 23.56 2.00
N GLU A 134 -0.36 23.96 1.74
CA GLU A 134 0.35 24.91 2.61
C GLU A 134 -0.36 26.27 2.65
N GLU A 135 -0.73 26.82 1.48
CA GLU A 135 -1.42 28.12 1.38
C GLU A 135 -2.78 28.11 2.07
N ALA A 136 -3.57 27.04 1.91
CA ALA A 136 -4.91 26.92 2.48
C ALA A 136 -4.95 26.97 4.02
N ILE A 137 -3.83 26.70 4.70
CA ILE A 137 -3.75 26.70 6.17
C ILE A 137 -2.92 27.86 6.74
N GLY A 138 -2.55 28.84 5.92
CA GLY A 138 -1.75 30.00 6.35
C GLY A 138 -0.24 29.85 6.13
N GLY A 139 0.19 28.90 5.31
CA GLY A 139 1.55 28.74 4.83
C GLY A 139 2.33 27.60 5.47
N ARG A 140 3.56 27.43 4.98
CA ARG A 140 4.47 26.33 5.35
C ARG A 140 4.75 26.22 6.86
N HIS A 141 4.90 27.36 7.56
CA HIS A 141 5.19 27.34 8.99
C HIS A 141 4.06 26.68 9.78
N VAL A 142 2.81 27.03 9.47
CA VAL A 142 1.62 26.44 10.09
C VAL A 142 1.50 24.96 9.76
N MET A 143 1.89 24.53 8.54
CA MET A 143 1.95 23.11 8.17
C MET A 143 2.92 22.33 9.08
N VAL A 144 4.13 22.85 9.28
CA VAL A 144 5.14 22.23 10.13
C VAL A 144 4.66 22.17 11.57
N GLU A 145 4.07 23.25 12.08
CA GLU A 145 3.53 23.31 13.45
C GLU A 145 2.43 22.27 13.69
N ARG A 146 1.53 22.07 12.72
CA ARG A 146 0.40 21.14 12.87
C ARG A 146 0.75 19.68 12.62
N THR A 147 1.66 19.41 11.70
CA THR A 147 1.89 18.04 11.17
C THR A 147 3.30 17.52 11.45
N GLY A 148 4.19 18.35 12.00
CA GLY A 148 5.59 18.02 12.22
C GLY A 148 6.45 18.05 10.95
N SER A 149 5.91 18.46 9.80
CA SER A 149 6.63 18.51 8.52
C SER A 149 6.04 19.54 7.56
N LYS A 150 6.86 20.04 6.63
CA LYS A 150 6.33 20.75 5.46
C LYS A 150 5.64 19.75 4.52
N CYS A 151 4.88 20.24 3.54
CA CYS A 151 4.18 19.33 2.63
C CYS A 151 5.17 18.72 1.61
N TYR A 152 5.36 17.40 1.65
CA TYR A 152 6.15 16.66 0.68
C TYR A 152 5.23 15.92 -0.29
N ALA A 153 5.61 15.88 -1.57
CA ALA A 153 4.76 15.31 -2.61
C ALA A 153 4.37 13.83 -2.34
N ARG A 154 5.30 13.04 -1.80
CA ARG A 154 5.01 11.66 -1.46
C ARG A 154 4.02 11.48 -0.31
N PHE A 155 3.77 12.50 0.52
CA PHE A 155 2.89 12.35 1.67
C PHE A 155 1.46 12.04 1.23
N THR A 156 0.75 11.31 2.06
CA THR A 156 -0.57 10.75 1.75
C THR A 156 -1.60 11.84 1.44
N GLY A 157 -1.57 12.96 2.19
CA GLY A 157 -2.47 14.10 1.99
C GLY A 157 -2.47 14.68 0.55
N PRO A 158 -1.32 15.15 0.01
CA PRO A 158 -1.26 15.66 -1.36
C PRO A 158 -1.55 14.59 -2.42
N GLN A 159 -1.28 13.30 -2.17
CA GLN A 159 -1.67 12.20 -3.05
C GLN A 159 -3.19 12.01 -3.11
N ILE A 160 -3.87 12.00 -1.96
CA ILE A 160 -5.34 11.97 -1.87
C ILE A 160 -5.93 13.18 -2.59
N ARG A 161 -5.37 14.37 -2.38
CA ARG A 161 -5.85 15.59 -3.04
C ARG A 161 -5.72 15.52 -4.56
N LYS A 162 -4.58 15.03 -5.09
CA LYS A 162 -4.39 14.83 -6.53
C LYS A 162 -5.44 13.87 -7.08
N LEU A 163 -5.62 12.71 -6.44
CA LEU A 163 -6.62 11.73 -6.86
C LEU A 163 -8.03 12.33 -6.88
N TYR A 164 -8.43 13.02 -5.81
CA TYR A 164 -9.73 13.69 -5.74
C TYR A 164 -9.94 14.75 -6.84
N GLN A 165 -8.87 15.49 -7.21
CA GLN A 165 -8.93 16.48 -8.29
C GLN A 165 -9.01 15.84 -9.68
N THR A 166 -8.46 14.64 -9.87
CA THR A 166 -8.42 13.95 -11.17
C THR A 166 -9.52 12.92 -11.38
N MET A 167 -10.17 12.43 -10.32
CA MET A 167 -11.32 11.52 -10.40
C MET A 167 -12.54 12.22 -10.99
N ILE A 168 -13.32 11.50 -11.78
CA ILE A 168 -14.64 11.98 -12.23
C ILE A 168 -15.63 11.96 -11.05
N PRO A 169 -16.64 12.85 -11.02
CA PRO A 169 -17.53 13.02 -9.86
C PRO A 169 -18.18 11.73 -9.34
N GLU A 170 -18.53 10.80 -10.23
CA GLU A 170 -19.18 9.53 -9.92
C GLU A 170 -18.26 8.58 -9.13
N GLU A 171 -16.94 8.70 -9.30
CA GLU A 171 -15.95 7.91 -8.57
C GLU A 171 -15.72 8.44 -7.14
N LYS A 172 -16.05 9.70 -6.85
CA LYS A 172 -15.71 10.34 -5.56
C LYS A 172 -16.52 9.82 -4.37
N GLN A 173 -17.65 9.15 -4.60
CA GLN A 173 -18.55 8.71 -3.53
C GLN A 173 -18.12 7.43 -2.82
N THR A 174 -17.11 6.71 -3.32
CA THR A 174 -17.12 5.24 -3.14
C THR A 174 -15.97 4.67 -2.33
N PHE A 175 -15.07 5.47 -1.76
CA PHE A 175 -13.78 4.93 -1.33
C PHE A 175 -13.29 5.38 0.05
N LEU A 176 -12.78 4.41 0.81
CA LEU A 176 -12.11 4.62 2.09
C LEU A 176 -10.59 4.50 1.88
N GLY A 177 -9.88 5.59 2.14
CA GLY A 177 -8.43 5.67 2.00
C GLY A 177 -7.71 5.25 3.28
N PHE A 178 -6.78 4.30 3.18
CA PHE A 178 -5.86 3.96 4.27
C PHE A 178 -4.44 4.41 3.94
N ASP A 179 -3.76 5.00 4.92
CA ASP A 179 -2.32 5.27 4.89
C ASP A 179 -1.57 4.02 5.38
N LEU A 180 -0.53 3.59 4.66
CA LEU A 180 0.29 2.43 5.01
C LEU A 180 1.35 2.74 6.09
N SER A 181 1.47 4.00 6.53
CA SER A 181 2.40 4.36 7.61
C SER A 181 1.92 3.83 8.96
N THR A 182 2.77 3.02 9.60
CA THR A 182 2.65 2.74 11.03
C THR A 182 3.19 3.96 11.78
N GLN A 183 2.33 4.63 12.56
CA GLN A 183 2.81 5.61 13.52
C GLN A 183 3.67 4.87 14.55
N LYS A 184 4.92 5.32 14.70
CA LYS A 184 5.81 4.90 15.79
C LYS A 184 5.45 5.66 17.05
#